data_AF-A0A9D5K7H5-F1
#
_entry.id   AF-A0A9D5K7H5-F1
#
_cell.length_a   1.000
_cell.length_b   1.000
_cell.length_c   1.000
_cell.angle_alpha   90.00
_cell.angle_beta   90.00
_cell.angle_gamma   90.00
#
_symmetry.space_group_name_H-M   'P 1'
#
loop_
_entity.id
_entity.type
_entity.pdbx_description
1 polymer ?
#
loop_
_entity_poly.entity_id
_entity_poly.type
_entity_poly.pdbx_seq_one_letter_code
_entity_poly.pdbx_strand_id
1 'polypeptide(L)' 'MTNELDFSGLPEEAVKRLSGYLGKMIEIIGVELKSIVVYGSAVAGEFDSKRSNINLVITVDKLKLDLL' A
#
# COMPACT_ATOMS: atom_id res chain seq x y z
N MET A 1 -12.07 -11.83 7.56
CA MET A 1 -11.70 -10.47 8.02
C MET A 1 -11.82 -9.58 6.82
N THR A 2 -12.64 -8.54 6.89
CA THR A 2 -12.67 -7.50 5.86
C THR A 2 -11.38 -6.69 5.98
N ASN A 3 -10.57 -6.68 4.92
CA ASN A 3 -9.40 -5.82 4.83
C ASN A 3 -9.90 -4.38 4.67
N GLU A 4 -10.04 -3.65 5.78
CA GLU A 4 -10.44 -2.25 5.75
C GLU A 4 -9.19 -1.40 5.44
N LEU A 5 -9.29 -0.57 4.41
CA LEU A 5 -8.21 0.34 4.03
C LEU A 5 -8.32 1.61 4.86
N ASP A 6 -7.35 1.84 5.74
CA ASP A 6 -7.23 3.09 6.48
C ASP A 6 -6.20 4.01 5.80
N PHE A 7 -6.68 5.17 5.36
CA PHE A 7 -5.84 6.23 4.78
C PHE A 7 -5.69 7.44 5.69
N SER A 8 -6.11 7.34 6.95
CA SER A 8 -6.03 8.44 7.90
C SER A 8 -4.59 8.94 8.06
N GLY A 9 -4.43 10.27 8.02
CA GLY A 9 -3.14 10.93 8.14
C GLY A 9 -2.25 10.90 6.88
N LEU A 10 -2.67 10.27 5.79
CA LEU A 10 -1.92 10.30 4.53
C LEU A 10 -2.22 11.54 3.69
N PRO A 11 -1.22 12.12 2.99
CA PRO A 11 -1.42 13.19 2.02
C PRO A 11 -2.36 12.76 0.88
N GLU A 12 -3.20 13.68 0.41
CA GLU A 12 -4.19 13.41 -0.64
C GLU A 12 -3.55 12.85 -1.93
N GLU A 13 -2.44 13.44 -2.38
CA GLU A 13 -1.68 12.94 -3.54
C GLU A 13 -1.16 11.52 -3.33
N ALA A 14 -0.76 11.16 -2.10
CA ALA A 14 -0.31 9.81 -1.79
C ALA A 14 -1.49 8.83 -1.88
N VAL A 15 -2.63 9.17 -1.28
CA VAL A 15 -3.87 8.37 -1.34
C VAL A 15 -4.33 8.17 -2.78
N LYS A 16 -4.35 9.23 -3.60
CA LYS A 16 -4.75 9.17 -5.01
C LYS A 16 -3.87 8.24 -5.83
N ARG A 17 -2.56 8.23 -5.58
CA ARG A 17 -1.64 7.31 -6.26
C ARG A 17 -1.85 5.88 -5.74
N LEU A 18 -1.90 5.67 -4.42
CA LEU A 18 -2.06 4.36 -3.79
C LEU A 18 -3.34 3.63 -4.22
N SER A 19 -4.46 4.35 -4.25
CA SER A 19 -5.78 3.77 -4.54
C SER A 19 -5.84 3.12 -5.93
N GLY A 20 -5.08 3.64 -6.90
CA GLY A 20 -4.96 3.05 -8.24
C GLY A 20 -4.27 1.69 -8.29
N TYR A 21 -3.47 1.34 -7.28
CA TYR A 21 -2.72 0.08 -7.22
C TYR A 21 -3.33 -0.92 -6.22
N LEU A 22 -3.89 -0.43 -5.10
CA LEU A 22 -4.35 -1.28 -4.00
C LEU A 22 -5.36 -2.34 -4.43
N GLY A 23 -6.36 -1.97 -5.25
CA GLY A 23 -7.37 -2.92 -5.74
C GLY A 23 -6.74 -4.10 -6.47
N LYS A 24 -5.82 -3.81 -7.40
CA LYS A 24 -5.10 -4.85 -8.17
C LYS A 24 -4.17 -5.68 -7.29
N MET A 25 -3.48 -5.07 -6.33
CA MET A 25 -2.61 -5.83 -5.42
C MET A 25 -3.41 -6.80 -4.53
N ILE A 26 -4.56 -6.35 -4.01
CA ILE A 26 -5.47 -7.21 -3.25
C ILE A 26 -5.98 -8.36 -4.13
N GLU A 27 -6.31 -8.09 -5.39
CA GLU A 27 -6.74 -9.11 -6.35
C GLU A 27 -5.63 -10.12 -6.68
N ILE A 28 -4.40 -9.66 -6.96
CA ILE A 28 -3.26 -10.50 -7.34
C ILE A 28 -2.81 -11.39 -6.18
N ILE A 29 -2.70 -10.83 -4.97
CA ILE A 29 -2.21 -11.56 -3.80
C ILE A 29 -3.32 -12.40 -3.16
N GLY A 30 -4.56 -11.92 -3.23
CA GLY A 30 -5.74 -12.64 -2.79
C GLY A 30 -5.72 -13.01 -1.31
N VAL A 31 -6.10 -14.24 -1.00
CA VAL A 31 -6.28 -14.76 0.37
C VAL A 31 -4.99 -14.80 1.20
N GLU A 32 -3.84 -14.75 0.53
CA GLU A 32 -2.53 -14.77 1.18
C GLU A 32 -2.14 -13.39 1.73
N LEU A 33 -2.83 -12.32 1.33
CA LEU A 33 -2.57 -10.96 1.79
C LEU A 33 -2.99 -10.79 3.26
N LYS A 34 -2.03 -10.42 4.12
CA LYS A 34 -2.29 -10.08 5.53
C LYS A 34 -2.42 -8.60 5.76
N SER A 35 -1.49 -7.83 5.22
CA SER A 35 -1.47 -6.39 5.43
C SER A 35 -0.67 -5.66 4.36
N ILE A 36 -1.06 -4.40 4.15
CA ILE A 36 -0.32 -3.42 3.38
C ILE A 36 -0.17 -2.22 4.29
N VAL A 37 1.06 -1.82 4.59
CA VAL A 37 1.36 -0.71 5.49
C VAL A 37 2.14 0.35 4.73
N VAL A 38 1.68 1.60 4.82
CA VAL A 38 2.40 2.76 4.29
C VAL A 38 3.39 3.25 5.34
N TYR A 39 4.61 3.57 4.92
CA TYR A 39 5.64 4.09 5.82
C TYR A 39 6.51 5.17 5.17
N GLY A 40 7.41 5.75 5.97
CA GLY A 40 8.33 6.80 5.55
C GLY A 40 7.68 8.18 5.48
N SER A 41 8.12 9.03 4.55
CA SER A 41 7.72 10.44 4.48
C SER A 41 6.21 10.65 4.34
N ALA A 42 5.48 9.70 3.75
CA ALA A 42 4.03 9.75 3.59
C ALA A 42 3.25 9.71 4.92
N VAL A 43 3.80 9.09 5.96
CA VAL A 43 3.17 9.05 7.30
C VAL A 43 3.87 9.97 8.31
N ALA A 44 5.11 10.37 8.05
CA ALA A 44 5.88 11.24 8.93
C ALA A 44 5.57 12.75 8.78
N GLY A 45 4.71 13.13 7.82
CA GLY A 45 4.37 14.53 7.56
C GLY A 45 5.38 15.30 6.72
N GLU A 46 6.36 14.62 6.13
CA GLU A 46 7.45 15.21 5.31
C GLU A 46 7.30 14.87 3.81
N PHE A 47 6.10 14.54 3.37
CA PHE A 47 5.85 14.08 2.01
C PHE A 47 5.92 15.23 0.98
N ASP A 48 6.79 15.07 -0.01
CA ASP A 48 6.87 15.92 -1.19
C ASP A 48 6.35 15.16 -2.42
N SER A 49 5.24 15.60 -3.00
CA SER A 49 4.59 14.89 -4.11
C SER A 49 5.43 14.79 -5.40
N LYS A 50 6.51 15.57 -5.51
CA LYS A 50 7.45 15.58 -6.65
C LYS A 50 8.71 14.76 -6.38
N ARG A 51 9.11 14.58 -5.11
CA ARG A 51 10.40 13.99 -4.73
C ARG A 51 10.29 12.73 -3.87
N SER A 52 9.24 12.60 -3.06
CA SER A 52 9.04 11.45 -2.20
C SER A 52 8.50 10.24 -2.98
N ASN A 53 9.01 9.07 -2.64
CA ASN A 53 8.35 7.81 -2.97
C ASN A 53 7.22 7.52 -1.96
N ILE A 54 6.29 6.66 -2.38
CA ILE A 54 5.31 6.05 -1.48
C ILE A 54 5.86 4.66 -1.14
N ASN A 55 6.23 4.45 0.12
CA ASN A 55 6.85 3.20 0.53
C ASN A 55 5.81 2.29 1.18
N LEU A 56 5.82 1.02 0.76
CA LEU A 56 4.86 0.00 1.20
C LEU A 56 5.60 -1.19 1.80
N VAL A 57 5.10 -1.70 2.92
CA VAL A 57 5.42 -3.04 3.41
C VAL A 57 4.21 -3.93 3.19
N ILE A 58 4.41 -5.03 2.49
CA ILE A 58 3.35 -6.00 2.19
C ILE A 58 3.69 -7.28 2.95
N THR A 59 2.77 -7.72 3.81
CA THR A 59 2.91 -8.97 4.57
C THR A 59 1.94 -10.00 4.00
N VAL A 60 2.44 -11.21 3.77
CA VAL A 60 1.70 -12.33 3.18
C VAL A 60 2.03 -13.62 3.91
N ASP A 61 1.08 -14.57 3.97
CA ASP A 61 1.33 -15.89 4.58
C ASP A 61 2.23 -16.75 3.69
N LYS A 62 1.79 -16.99 2.45
CA LYS A 62 2.58 -17.70 1.45
C LYS A 62 2.55 -16.91 0.16
N LEU A 63 3.73 -16.62 -0.37
CA LEU A 63 3.87 -15.97 -1.66
C LEU A 63 4.38 -16.97 -2.68
N LYS A 64 3.56 -17.22 -3.70
CA LYS A 64 4.02 -17.85 -4.94
C LYS A 64 4.19 -16.76 -5.98
N LEU A 65 5.43 -16.38 -6.23
CA LEU A 65 5.81 -15.43 -7.28
C LEU A 65 5.95 -16.13 -8.63
N ASP A 66 5.02 -17.03 -8.97
CA ASP A 66 5.07 -17.82 -10.21
C ASP A 66 4.82 -16.96 -11.48
N LEU A 67 4.76 -15.63 -11.31
CA LEU A 67 4.39 -14.60 -12.30
C LEU A 67 5.47 -13.53 -12.51
N LEU A 68 6.73 -13.79 -12.13
CA LEU A 68 7.89 -13.00 -12.54
C LEU A 68 8.80 -13.78 -13.49
#